data_AF-E1A4B1-F1
#
_entry.id   AF-E1A4B1-F1
#
_cell.length_a   1.000
_cell.length_b   1.000
_cell.length_c   1.000
_cell.angle_alpha   90.00
_cell.angle_beta   90.00
_cell.angle_gamma   90.00
#
_symmetry.space_group_name_H-M   'P 1'
#
loop_
_entity.id
_entity.type
_entity.pdbx_description
1 polymer ?
#
loop_
_entity_poly.entity_id
_entity_poly.type
_entity_poly.pdbx_seq_one_letter_code
_entity_poly.pdbx_strand_id
1 'polypeptide(L)'
;SLRLTFHDAIGFSKSGALKGTGADGSMIIFSDIETNFAANAGIDDSVDALSPFLTRHNVTAGDLIQFAGAVGTTNCPGAPRLQFLAGRPNATFPADDNTVPLPQSDVDTILARMEDGGFTPAELIHLLASHTIARSDTLVPGHQAVPFDTTPFTFDTQIFLEVLLKGVGVPFGVNNTDGAEVDSPIPESNEMRLQSDFALSRDQRTA
;
A
#
# COMPACT_ATOMS: atom_id res chain seq x y z
N SER A 1 -5.15 2.61 -7.59
CA SER A 1 -6.32 2.94 -6.72
C SER A 1 -6.28 2.29 -5.35
N LEU A 2 -6.25 0.95 -5.19
CA LEU A 2 -6.28 0.34 -3.84
C LEU A 2 -5.12 0.80 -2.95
N ARG A 3 -3.89 0.78 -3.46
CA ARG A 3 -2.71 1.35 -2.76
C ARG A 3 -2.95 2.79 -2.28
N LEU A 4 -3.44 3.66 -3.15
CA LEU A 4 -3.69 5.07 -2.82
C LEU A 4 -4.67 5.24 -1.64
N THR A 5 -5.62 4.31 -1.44
CA THR A 5 -6.50 4.38 -0.26
C THR A 5 -5.76 4.26 1.06
N PHE A 6 -4.72 3.41 1.12
CA PHE A 6 -3.89 3.24 2.31
C PHE A 6 -3.00 4.46 2.50
N HIS A 7 -2.33 4.92 1.45
CA HIS A 7 -1.41 6.06 1.52
C HIS A 7 -2.12 7.33 2.00
N ASP A 8 -3.32 7.61 1.50
CA ASP A 8 -4.17 8.71 1.98
C ASP A 8 -4.60 8.47 3.44
N ALA A 9 -5.20 7.31 3.74
CA ALA A 9 -5.81 7.06 5.03
C ALA A 9 -4.84 6.92 6.21
N ILE A 10 -3.64 6.36 5.98
CA ILE A 10 -2.63 6.14 7.04
C ILE A 10 -1.86 7.42 7.39
N GLY A 11 -2.08 8.51 6.64
CA GLY A 11 -1.70 9.89 6.96
C GLY A 11 -2.43 10.45 8.18
N PHE A 12 -2.48 9.69 9.27
CA PHE A 12 -3.15 9.99 10.53
C PHE A 12 -2.31 9.48 11.70
N SER A 13 -2.25 10.29 12.77
CA SER A 13 -1.55 9.95 14.01
C SER A 13 -2.46 10.18 15.21
N LYS A 14 -2.83 9.09 15.89
CA LYS A 14 -3.66 9.11 17.09
C LYS A 14 -2.96 9.81 18.26
N SER A 15 -1.63 9.65 18.36
CA SER A 15 -0.81 10.35 19.35
C SER A 15 -0.66 11.85 19.07
N GLY A 16 -0.90 12.28 17.82
CA GLY A 16 -0.64 13.64 17.35
C GLY A 16 0.85 13.96 17.16
N ALA A 17 1.71 12.94 17.15
CA ALA A 17 3.15 13.11 16.91
C ALA A 17 3.45 13.50 15.45
N LEU A 18 2.60 13.09 14.52
CA LEU A 18 2.62 13.49 13.11
C LEU A 18 1.31 14.20 12.76
N LYS A 19 1.36 15.17 11.86
CA LYS A 19 0.17 15.84 11.32
C LYS A 19 -0.40 15.05 10.16
N GLY A 20 -1.72 15.15 10.01
CA GLY A 20 -2.49 14.52 8.94
C GLY A 20 -3.86 14.12 9.49
N THR A 21 -4.89 14.14 8.65
CA THR A 21 -6.26 13.84 9.09
C THR A 21 -6.82 12.52 8.56
N GLY A 22 -5.94 11.70 7.97
CA GLY A 22 -6.27 10.38 7.43
C GLY A 22 -6.96 10.48 6.09
N ALA A 23 -8.06 9.75 5.89
CA ALA A 23 -8.75 9.67 4.61
C ALA A 23 -9.47 10.99 4.28
N ASP A 24 -8.74 11.99 3.81
CA ASP A 24 -9.20 13.36 3.55
C ASP A 24 -8.88 13.83 2.10
N GLY A 25 -8.19 13.00 1.33
CA GLY A 25 -7.79 13.29 -0.04
C GLY A 25 -6.55 14.17 -0.17
N SER A 26 -5.76 14.33 0.90
CA SER A 26 -4.53 15.13 0.90
C SER A 26 -3.56 14.68 -0.19
N MET A 27 -3.51 13.38 -0.50
CA MET A 27 -2.66 12.82 -1.57
C MET A 27 -2.97 13.38 -2.96
N ILE A 28 -4.21 13.80 -3.22
CA ILE A 28 -4.60 14.47 -4.48
C ILE A 28 -4.50 16.00 -4.33
N ILE A 29 -4.93 16.56 -3.20
CA ILE A 29 -5.01 18.03 -3.01
C ILE A 29 -3.62 18.66 -2.87
N PHE A 30 -2.70 17.96 -2.21
CA PHE A 30 -1.33 18.38 -1.96
C PHE A 30 -0.34 17.44 -2.66
N SER A 31 -0.67 17.00 -3.88
CA SER A 31 0.15 16.07 -4.66
C SER A 31 1.58 16.57 -4.85
N ASP A 32 1.78 17.87 -5.08
CA ASP A 32 3.10 18.50 -5.23
C ASP A 32 3.99 18.38 -3.97
N ILE A 33 3.44 17.95 -2.84
CA ILE A 33 4.16 17.71 -1.58
C ILE A 33 4.21 16.22 -1.30
N GLU A 34 3.06 15.56 -1.18
CA GLU A 34 2.98 14.21 -0.61
C GLU A 34 3.51 13.14 -1.57
N THR A 35 3.34 13.29 -2.90
CA THR A 35 3.88 12.28 -3.83
C THR A 35 5.41 12.30 -3.91
N ASN A 36 6.06 13.36 -3.39
CA ASN A 36 7.51 13.47 -3.32
C ASN A 36 8.11 12.78 -2.08
N PHE A 37 7.29 12.29 -1.14
CA PHE A 37 7.77 11.50 -0.01
C PHE A 37 8.28 10.14 -0.49
N ALA A 38 9.37 9.65 0.11
CA ALA A 38 10.02 8.42 -0.32
C ALA A 38 9.06 7.21 -0.29
N ALA A 39 8.23 7.11 0.75
CA ALA A 39 7.25 6.03 0.88
C ALA A 39 6.13 6.09 -0.17
N ASN A 40 5.89 7.27 -0.76
CA ASN A 40 4.84 7.51 -1.74
C ASN A 40 5.29 7.32 -3.19
N ALA A 41 6.54 6.92 -3.44
CA ALA A 41 7.04 6.68 -4.79
C ALA A 41 6.07 5.79 -5.60
N GLY A 42 5.64 6.27 -6.78
CA GLY A 42 4.73 5.57 -7.69
C GLY A 42 3.23 5.73 -7.41
N ILE A 43 2.80 6.53 -6.41
CA ILE A 43 1.36 6.82 -6.24
C ILE A 43 0.86 7.93 -7.17
N ASP A 44 1.77 8.70 -7.76
CA ASP A 44 1.53 9.78 -8.72
C ASP A 44 0.69 9.29 -9.90
N ASP A 45 0.96 8.10 -10.43
CA ASP A 45 0.12 7.48 -11.48
C ASP A 45 -1.36 7.36 -11.07
N SER A 46 -1.63 6.97 -9.81
CA SER A 46 -3.00 6.87 -9.30
C SER A 46 -3.62 8.25 -9.02
N VAL A 47 -2.82 9.21 -8.55
CA VAL A 47 -3.25 10.59 -8.33
C VAL A 47 -3.64 11.24 -9.66
N ASP A 48 -2.81 11.11 -10.68
CA ASP A 48 -3.05 11.67 -12.01
C ASP A 48 -4.25 11.01 -12.70
N ALA A 49 -4.44 9.71 -12.50
CA ALA A 49 -5.60 9.00 -13.03
C ALA A 49 -6.93 9.44 -12.40
N LEU A 50 -6.93 9.77 -11.10
CA LEU A 50 -8.15 10.14 -10.37
C LEU A 50 -8.43 11.66 -10.42
N SER A 51 -7.43 12.52 -10.40
CA SER A 51 -7.58 13.98 -10.34
C SER A 51 -8.57 14.56 -11.36
N PRO A 52 -8.61 14.13 -12.64
CA PRO A 52 -9.58 14.64 -13.61
C PRO A 52 -11.04 14.43 -13.20
N PHE A 53 -11.36 13.42 -12.39
CA PHE A 53 -12.73 13.16 -11.95
C PHE A 53 -13.25 14.22 -10.97
N LEU A 54 -12.38 14.91 -10.23
CA LEU A 54 -12.77 16.04 -9.36
C LEU A 54 -13.31 17.23 -10.14
N THR A 55 -12.88 17.40 -11.40
CA THR A 55 -13.39 18.46 -12.27
C THR A 55 -14.70 18.07 -12.98
N ARG A 56 -14.93 16.77 -13.16
CA ARG A 56 -16.10 16.24 -13.88
C ARG A 56 -17.27 15.91 -12.96
N HIS A 57 -16.99 15.63 -11.70
CA HIS A 57 -17.97 15.21 -10.72
C HIS A 57 -17.86 16.07 -9.46
N ASN A 58 -19.01 16.42 -8.88
CA ASN A 58 -19.06 17.18 -7.63
C ASN A 58 -18.86 16.25 -6.42
N VAL A 59 -17.61 15.79 -6.23
CA VAL A 59 -17.18 14.89 -5.15
C VAL A 59 -15.91 15.44 -4.48
N THR A 60 -15.63 15.01 -3.25
CA THR A 60 -14.39 15.37 -2.54
C THR A 60 -13.26 14.41 -2.89
N ALA A 61 -12.01 14.85 -2.72
CA ALA A 61 -10.83 14.05 -3.03
C ALA A 61 -10.79 12.76 -2.21
N GLY A 62 -11.01 12.84 -0.89
CA GLY A 62 -11.03 11.66 -0.02
C GLY A 62 -12.15 10.67 -0.40
N ASP A 63 -13.36 11.16 -0.73
CA ASP A 63 -14.43 10.28 -1.18
C ASP A 63 -14.10 9.62 -2.52
N LEU A 64 -13.48 10.35 -3.46
CA LEU A 64 -13.06 9.82 -4.75
C LEU A 64 -12.01 8.70 -4.59
N ILE A 65 -10.98 8.90 -3.75
CA ILE A 65 -9.94 7.89 -3.49
C ILE A 65 -10.58 6.61 -2.95
N GLN A 66 -11.40 6.72 -1.91
CA GLN A 66 -11.99 5.57 -1.23
C GLN A 66 -13.04 4.87 -2.11
N PHE A 67 -13.80 5.63 -2.91
CA PHE A 67 -14.70 5.08 -3.93
C PHE A 67 -13.93 4.29 -4.99
N ALA A 68 -12.85 4.86 -5.53
CA ALA A 68 -12.04 4.23 -6.56
C ALA A 68 -11.35 2.96 -6.07
N GLY A 69 -10.89 2.93 -4.82
CA GLY A 69 -10.40 1.71 -4.16
C GLY A 69 -11.49 0.65 -4.04
N ALA A 70 -12.65 1.01 -3.45
CA ALA A 70 -13.76 0.09 -3.26
C ALA A 70 -14.27 -0.52 -4.58
N VAL A 71 -14.48 0.31 -5.62
CA VAL A 71 -14.90 -0.15 -6.94
C VAL A 71 -13.79 -0.94 -7.63
N GLY A 72 -12.54 -0.47 -7.57
CA GLY A 72 -11.39 -1.17 -8.17
C GLY A 72 -11.26 -2.60 -7.67
N THR A 73 -11.38 -2.81 -6.36
CA THR A 73 -11.38 -4.14 -5.73
C THR A 73 -12.48 -5.06 -6.26
N THR A 74 -13.66 -4.55 -6.61
CA THR A 74 -14.74 -5.39 -7.16
C THR A 74 -14.43 -6.00 -8.53
N ASN A 75 -13.41 -5.51 -9.23
CA ASN A 75 -12.98 -6.07 -10.51
C ASN A 75 -12.05 -7.28 -10.37
N CYS A 76 -11.60 -7.59 -9.15
CA CYS A 76 -10.75 -8.74 -8.85
C CYS A 76 -11.62 -9.93 -8.42
N PRO A 77 -11.59 -11.08 -9.12
CA PRO A 77 -12.32 -12.27 -8.71
C PRO A 77 -11.95 -12.70 -7.29
N GLY A 78 -12.94 -13.11 -6.49
CA GLY A 78 -12.74 -13.49 -5.08
C GLY A 78 -12.78 -12.33 -4.09
N ALA A 79 -12.76 -11.09 -4.57
CA ALA A 79 -12.65 -9.94 -3.69
C ALA A 79 -13.93 -9.69 -2.88
N PRO A 80 -13.81 -9.21 -1.63
CA PRO A 80 -14.96 -8.76 -0.87
C PRO A 80 -15.55 -7.50 -1.48
N ARG A 81 -16.84 -7.27 -1.23
CA ARG A 81 -17.47 -5.98 -1.52
C ARG A 81 -17.22 -5.02 -0.36
N LEU A 82 -16.27 -4.11 -0.54
CA LEU A 82 -15.97 -3.08 0.45
C LEU A 82 -17.14 -2.11 0.65
N GLN A 83 -17.32 -1.64 1.89
CA GLN A 83 -18.26 -0.57 2.18
C GLN A 83 -17.73 0.75 1.62
N PHE A 84 -18.61 1.53 1.00
CA PHE A 84 -18.32 2.91 0.65
C PHE A 84 -19.24 3.84 1.45
N LEU A 85 -18.63 4.77 2.17
CA LEU A 85 -19.30 5.89 2.84
C LEU A 85 -18.76 7.19 2.23
N ALA A 86 -19.63 8.19 2.07
CA ALA A 86 -19.29 9.51 1.55
C ALA A 86 -19.48 10.58 2.64
N GLY A 87 -18.81 11.72 2.48
CA GLY A 87 -18.88 12.86 3.37
C GLY A 87 -17.54 13.35 3.90
N ARG A 88 -16.40 12.88 3.36
CA ARG A 88 -15.08 13.38 3.76
C ARG A 88 -14.91 14.84 3.31
N PRO A 89 -14.58 15.78 4.19
CA PRO A 89 -14.17 17.11 3.75
C PRO A 89 -12.81 17.02 3.03
N ASN A 90 -12.58 17.94 2.09
CA ASN A 90 -11.25 18.07 1.47
C ASN A 90 -10.21 18.48 2.52
N ALA A 91 -9.03 17.88 2.45
CA ALA A 91 -7.86 18.24 3.24
C ALA A 91 -7.55 19.75 3.17
N THR A 92 -7.10 20.31 4.28
CA THR A 92 -6.72 21.74 4.39
C THR A 92 -5.20 21.95 4.56
N PHE A 93 -4.46 20.87 4.80
CA PHE A 93 -3.00 20.84 4.91
C PHE A 93 -2.51 19.43 4.53
N PRO A 94 -1.25 19.28 4.07
CA PRO A 94 -0.70 17.95 3.76
C PRO A 94 -0.42 17.14 5.03
N ALA A 95 -0.45 15.82 4.92
CA ALA A 95 0.09 14.94 5.95
C ALA A 95 1.61 15.13 6.09
N ASP A 96 2.13 14.89 7.30
CA ASP A 96 3.57 14.84 7.52
C ASP A 96 4.15 13.60 6.83
N ASP A 97 5.42 13.72 6.40
CA ASP A 97 6.21 12.58 5.92
C ASP A 97 6.37 11.52 7.04
N ASN A 98 6.74 10.29 6.66
CA ASN A 98 6.93 9.12 7.55
C ASN A 98 5.64 8.62 8.23
N THR A 99 4.46 9.08 7.79
CA THR A 99 3.16 8.50 8.17
C THR A 99 2.91 7.15 7.50
N VAL A 100 3.47 6.93 6.31
CA VAL A 100 3.37 5.68 5.54
C VAL A 100 4.57 4.77 5.83
N PRO A 101 4.37 3.50 6.23
CA PRO A 101 5.47 2.55 6.42
C PRO A 101 6.28 2.30 5.13
N LEU A 102 7.58 2.10 5.28
CA LEU A 102 8.46 1.68 4.19
C LEU A 102 8.63 0.15 4.18
N PRO A 103 8.81 -0.46 3.00
CA PRO A 103 8.95 -1.90 2.88
C PRO A 103 10.23 -2.47 3.53
N GLN A 104 11.24 -1.63 3.79
CA GLN A 104 12.49 -1.97 4.48
C GLN A 104 12.49 -1.63 5.98
N SER A 105 11.40 -1.07 6.51
CA SER A 105 11.27 -0.81 7.95
C SER A 105 11.22 -2.11 8.74
N ASP A 106 11.83 -2.12 9.94
CA ASP A 106 11.69 -3.27 10.84
C ASP A 106 10.26 -3.43 11.38
N VAL A 107 9.95 -4.62 11.88
CA VAL A 107 8.61 -4.98 12.35
C VAL A 107 8.16 -4.08 13.50
N ASP A 108 9.07 -3.70 14.41
CA ASP A 108 8.76 -2.82 15.53
C ASP A 108 8.30 -1.45 15.05
N THR A 109 9.00 -0.87 14.07
CA THR A 109 8.66 0.40 13.45
C THR A 109 7.31 0.34 12.75
N ILE A 110 7.05 -0.72 11.98
CA ILE A 110 5.77 -0.90 11.28
C ILE A 110 4.62 -1.04 12.29
N LEU A 111 4.77 -1.90 13.30
CA LEU A 111 3.72 -2.11 14.30
C LEU A 111 3.44 -0.85 15.11
N ALA A 112 4.48 -0.08 15.50
CA ALA A 112 4.30 1.19 16.19
C ALA A 112 3.58 2.23 15.31
N ARG A 113 3.93 2.33 14.02
CA ARG A 113 3.26 3.22 13.07
C ARG A 113 1.79 2.83 12.87
N MET A 114 1.51 1.55 12.73
CA MET A 114 0.14 1.05 12.57
C MET A 114 -0.69 1.22 13.84
N GLU A 115 -0.12 1.00 15.02
CA GLU A 115 -0.77 1.27 16.31
C GLU A 115 -1.13 2.76 16.46
N ASP A 116 -0.21 3.66 16.10
CA ASP A 116 -0.48 5.10 16.08
C ASP A 116 -1.49 5.50 14.99
N GLY A 117 -1.57 4.74 13.89
CA GLY A 117 -2.66 4.83 12.91
C GLY A 117 -4.00 4.25 13.40
N GLY A 118 -4.00 3.57 14.55
CA GLY A 118 -5.19 3.01 15.18
C GLY A 118 -5.46 1.52 14.89
N PHE A 119 -4.48 0.79 14.36
CA PHE A 119 -4.60 -0.62 13.99
C PHE A 119 -3.83 -1.55 14.94
N THR A 120 -4.43 -2.69 15.24
CA THR A 120 -3.76 -3.80 15.92
C THR A 120 -2.84 -4.57 14.94
N PRO A 121 -1.88 -5.37 15.45
CA PRO A 121 -1.07 -6.24 14.59
C PRO A 121 -1.90 -7.18 13.70
N ALA A 122 -3.01 -7.72 14.22
CA ALA A 122 -3.91 -8.57 13.44
C ALA A 122 -4.61 -7.81 12.31
N GLU A 123 -5.05 -6.57 12.55
CA GLU A 123 -5.65 -5.72 11.52
C GLU A 123 -4.64 -5.31 10.45
N LEU A 124 -3.38 -5.07 10.81
CA LEU A 124 -2.30 -4.89 9.82
C LEU A 124 -2.21 -6.11 8.88
N ILE A 125 -2.17 -7.34 9.43
CA ILE A 125 -2.11 -8.54 8.59
C ILE A 125 -3.34 -8.68 7.68
N HIS A 126 -4.53 -8.32 8.17
CA HIS A 126 -5.72 -8.27 7.31
C HIS A 126 -5.60 -7.25 6.17
N LEU A 127 -5.04 -6.06 6.44
CA LEU A 127 -4.83 -5.03 5.42
C LEU A 127 -3.79 -5.45 4.36
N LEU A 128 -2.77 -6.22 4.76
CA LEU A 128 -1.78 -6.79 3.83
C LEU A 128 -2.37 -7.82 2.86
N ALA A 129 -3.62 -8.29 3.07
CA ALA A 129 -4.32 -9.04 2.04
C ALA A 129 -4.43 -8.26 0.71
N SER A 130 -4.37 -6.93 0.74
CA SER A 130 -4.31 -6.10 -0.47
C SER A 130 -3.13 -6.43 -1.38
N HIS A 131 -2.04 -7.00 -0.85
CA HIS A 131 -0.87 -7.39 -1.64
C HIS A 131 -1.13 -8.54 -2.63
N THR A 132 -2.22 -9.31 -2.46
CA THR A 132 -2.60 -10.38 -3.42
C THR A 132 -3.11 -9.86 -4.76
N ILE A 133 -3.49 -8.59 -4.84
CA ILE A 133 -3.90 -7.93 -6.09
C ILE A 133 -3.00 -6.74 -6.38
N ALA A 134 -1.70 -6.90 -6.10
CA ALA A 134 -0.73 -5.83 -6.16
C ALA A 134 0.55 -6.24 -6.88
N ARG A 135 1.24 -5.20 -7.35
CA ARG A 135 2.52 -5.27 -8.05
C ARG A 135 3.33 -4.02 -7.70
N SER A 136 4.65 -4.12 -7.83
CA SER A 136 5.60 -3.02 -7.65
C SER A 136 6.05 -2.46 -8.99
N ASP A 137 6.11 -1.13 -9.07
CA ASP A 137 6.60 -0.41 -10.24
C ASP A 137 7.97 0.25 -10.03
N THR A 138 8.47 0.28 -8.78
CA THR A 138 9.59 1.12 -8.38
C THR A 138 10.74 0.37 -7.71
N LEU A 139 10.49 -0.81 -7.13
CA LEU A 139 11.48 -1.49 -6.31
C LEU A 139 12.45 -2.37 -7.10
N VAL A 140 12.04 -2.91 -8.25
CA VAL A 140 12.89 -3.75 -9.10
C VAL A 140 13.45 -2.90 -10.25
N PRO A 141 14.76 -2.57 -10.24
CA PRO A 141 15.34 -1.61 -11.18
C PRO A 141 15.09 -2.01 -12.64
N GLY A 142 14.47 -1.11 -13.41
CA GLY A 142 14.19 -1.32 -14.84
C GLY A 142 12.97 -2.19 -15.15
N HIS A 143 12.20 -2.60 -14.14
CA HIS A 143 11.00 -3.41 -14.30
C HIS A 143 9.80 -2.77 -13.59
N GLN A 144 8.67 -2.77 -14.26
CA GLN A 144 7.38 -2.34 -13.71
C GLN A 144 6.44 -3.53 -13.60
N ALA A 145 5.39 -3.38 -12.80
CA ALA A 145 4.36 -4.38 -12.57
C ALA A 145 4.91 -5.74 -12.12
N VAL A 146 5.88 -5.74 -11.22
CA VAL A 146 6.46 -6.96 -10.63
C VAL A 146 5.56 -7.44 -9.48
N PRO A 147 4.93 -8.63 -9.58
CA PRO A 147 3.91 -9.06 -8.62
C PRO A 147 4.49 -9.52 -7.27
N PHE A 148 3.65 -9.44 -6.23
CA PHE A 148 3.97 -9.95 -4.89
C PHE A 148 3.53 -11.40 -4.67
N ASP A 149 2.64 -11.92 -5.51
CA ASP A 149 2.25 -13.32 -5.54
C ASP A 149 2.03 -13.81 -6.99
N THR A 150 1.74 -15.10 -7.17
CA THR A 150 1.53 -15.69 -8.49
C THR A 150 0.19 -15.36 -9.14
N THR A 151 -0.75 -14.73 -8.42
CA THR A 151 -2.12 -14.46 -8.86
C THR A 151 -2.54 -12.98 -8.69
N PRO A 152 -1.76 -11.99 -9.18
CA PRO A 152 -1.90 -10.56 -8.84
C PRO A 152 -3.18 -9.86 -9.37
N PHE A 153 -4.11 -10.61 -9.94
CA PHE A 153 -5.42 -10.14 -10.42
C PHE A 153 -6.59 -10.88 -9.77
N THR A 154 -6.33 -11.85 -8.90
CA THR A 154 -7.33 -12.61 -8.14
C THR A 154 -7.16 -12.28 -6.68
N PHE A 155 -8.25 -11.97 -5.99
CA PHE A 155 -8.22 -11.77 -4.55
C PHE A 155 -8.32 -13.12 -3.85
N ASP A 156 -7.17 -13.74 -3.59
CA ASP A 156 -7.06 -15.03 -2.93
C ASP A 156 -6.06 -14.98 -1.75
N THR A 157 -5.52 -16.12 -1.34
CA THR A 157 -4.61 -16.22 -0.20
C THR A 157 -3.17 -16.54 -0.61
N GLN A 158 -2.83 -16.47 -1.89
CA GLN A 158 -1.51 -16.86 -2.39
C GLN A 158 -0.41 -16.03 -1.75
N ILE A 159 -0.59 -14.72 -1.61
CA ILE A 159 0.35 -13.85 -0.87
C ILE A 159 0.74 -14.40 0.51
N PHE A 160 -0.23 -14.91 1.28
CA PHE A 160 0.01 -15.43 2.63
C PHE A 160 0.71 -16.79 2.63
N LEU A 161 0.54 -17.58 1.57
CA LEU A 161 1.21 -18.88 1.43
C LEU A 161 2.62 -18.72 0.88
N GLU A 162 2.78 -17.90 -0.15
CA GLU A 162 4.03 -17.72 -0.89
C GLU A 162 5.07 -16.98 -0.05
N VAL A 163 4.69 -15.96 0.72
CA VAL A 163 5.60 -15.25 1.63
C VAL A 163 6.25 -16.17 2.69
N LEU A 164 5.58 -17.26 3.07
CA LEU A 164 6.08 -18.24 4.04
C LEU A 164 7.13 -19.18 3.44
N LEU A 165 7.12 -19.38 2.11
CA LEU A 165 8.07 -20.26 1.44
C LEU A 165 9.51 -19.77 1.58
N LYS A 166 10.46 -20.70 1.48
CA LYS A 166 11.89 -20.38 1.51
C LYS A 166 12.26 -19.56 0.27
N GLY A 167 12.88 -18.39 0.46
CA GLY A 167 13.46 -17.60 -0.63
C GLY A 167 14.60 -18.35 -1.33
N VAL A 168 14.65 -18.26 -2.66
CA VAL A 168 15.65 -18.92 -3.50
C VAL A 168 16.37 -17.96 -4.46
N GLY A 169 15.87 -16.73 -4.63
CA GLY A 169 16.53 -15.66 -5.37
C GLY A 169 15.60 -14.48 -5.66
N VAL A 170 16.09 -13.50 -6.40
CA VAL A 170 15.33 -12.31 -6.86
C VAL A 170 14.86 -12.46 -8.30
N PRO A 171 13.70 -11.89 -8.69
CA PRO A 171 13.25 -11.92 -10.07
C PRO A 171 14.21 -11.14 -10.98
N PHE A 172 14.31 -11.55 -12.24
CA PHE A 172 15.17 -10.94 -13.27
C PHE A 172 16.68 -10.89 -12.96
N GLY A 173 17.14 -11.47 -11.84
CA GLY A 173 18.53 -11.42 -11.42
C GLY A 173 19.03 -10.01 -11.03
N VAL A 174 18.11 -9.08 -10.77
CA VAL A 174 18.42 -7.70 -10.36
C VAL A 174 17.94 -7.52 -8.94
N ASN A 175 18.87 -7.25 -8.03
CA ASN A 175 18.53 -6.97 -6.63
C ASN A 175 18.42 -5.46 -6.43
N ASN A 176 17.46 -5.04 -5.60
CA ASN A 176 17.44 -3.67 -5.11
C ASN A 176 18.56 -3.43 -4.07
N THR A 177 18.91 -2.17 -3.82
CA THR A 177 20.02 -1.81 -2.92
C THR A 177 19.56 -1.14 -1.63
N ASP A 178 18.28 -0.87 -1.48
CA ASP A 178 17.70 -0.15 -0.35
C ASP A 178 17.17 -1.07 0.76
N GLY A 179 17.22 -2.39 0.55
CA GLY A 179 16.78 -3.40 1.52
C GLY A 179 15.27 -3.64 1.54
N ALA A 180 14.52 -3.09 0.58
CA ALA A 180 13.08 -3.31 0.47
C ALA A 180 12.70 -4.69 -0.11
N GLU A 181 13.63 -5.38 -0.77
CA GLU A 181 13.41 -6.69 -1.39
C GLU A 181 14.27 -7.76 -0.71
N VAL A 182 13.70 -8.97 -0.59
CA VAL A 182 14.41 -10.18 -0.19
C VAL A 182 14.15 -11.31 -1.19
N ASP A 183 14.89 -12.41 -1.08
CA ASP A 183 14.72 -13.56 -1.96
C ASP A 183 13.25 -14.05 -2.00
N SER A 184 12.68 -14.00 -3.21
CA SER A 184 11.41 -14.60 -3.59
C SER A 184 11.51 -16.13 -3.63
N PRO A 185 10.42 -16.87 -3.37
CA PRO A 185 10.41 -18.32 -3.46
C PRO A 185 10.23 -18.81 -4.90
N ILE A 186 9.71 -17.95 -5.78
CA ILE A 186 9.35 -18.27 -7.16
C ILE A 186 9.82 -17.14 -8.10
N PRO A 187 11.11 -16.75 -8.07
CA PRO A 187 11.61 -15.65 -8.90
C PRO A 187 11.46 -15.90 -10.41
N GLU A 188 11.41 -17.17 -10.83
CA GLU A 188 11.17 -17.58 -12.23
C GLU A 188 9.74 -17.25 -12.73
N SER A 189 8.80 -17.00 -11.81
CA SER A 189 7.46 -16.47 -12.13
C SER A 189 7.42 -14.94 -12.09
N ASN A 190 8.58 -14.29 -12.01
CA ASN A 190 8.76 -12.85 -11.82
C ASN A 190 8.23 -12.31 -10.48
N GLU A 191 7.92 -13.16 -9.51
CA GLU A 191 7.49 -12.73 -8.18
C GLU A 191 8.64 -12.05 -7.44
N MET A 192 8.39 -10.88 -6.85
CA MET A 192 9.28 -10.26 -5.86
C MET A 192 8.71 -10.42 -4.45
N ARG A 193 9.57 -10.33 -3.43
CA ARG A 193 9.13 -10.37 -2.03
C ARG A 193 9.60 -9.14 -1.26
N LEU A 194 8.66 -8.41 -0.68
CA LEU A 194 8.97 -7.30 0.22
C LEU A 194 9.63 -7.81 1.50
N GLN A 195 10.64 -7.08 1.98
CA GLN A 195 11.32 -7.38 3.25
C GLN A 195 10.34 -7.36 4.43
N SER A 196 9.45 -6.35 4.47
CA SER A 196 8.42 -6.20 5.51
C SER A 196 7.43 -7.36 5.54
N ASP A 197 6.90 -7.79 4.40
CA ASP A 197 5.99 -8.96 4.32
C ASP A 197 6.71 -10.24 4.79
N PHE A 198 7.96 -10.43 4.39
CA PHE A 198 8.79 -11.55 4.86
C PHE A 198 9.00 -11.53 6.38
N ALA A 199 9.27 -10.36 6.95
CA ALA A 199 9.55 -10.21 8.37
C ALA A 199 8.27 -10.37 9.21
N LEU A 200 7.17 -9.74 8.80
CA LEU A 200 5.87 -9.83 9.48
C LEU A 200 5.31 -11.26 9.47
N SER A 201 5.50 -12.02 8.40
CA SER A 201 5.08 -13.43 8.33
C SER A 201 5.88 -14.38 9.24
N ARG A 202 6.92 -13.88 9.93
CA ARG A 202 7.80 -14.66 10.81
C ARG A 202 7.88 -14.11 12.23
N ASP A 203 7.34 -12.92 12.48
CA ASP A 203 7.33 -12.30 13.81
C ASP A 203 6.24 -12.94 14.69
N GLN A 204 6.58 -13.25 15.94
CA GLN A 204 5.67 -13.92 16.88
C GLN A 204 4.36 -13.15 17.12
N ARG A 205 4.32 -11.83 16.90
CA ARG A 205 3.12 -11.00 17.08
C ARG A 205 2.14 -11.08 15.92
N THR A 206 2.59 -11.56 14.76
CA THR A 206 1.84 -11.51 13.49
C THR A 206 1.83 -12.83 12.70
N ALA A 207 2.65 -13.81 13.07
CA ALA A 207 2.74 -15.14 12.47
C ALA A 207 1.66 -16.13 12.95
#